data_AF-X0U469-F1
#
_entry.id   AF-X0U469-F1
#
_cell.length_a   1.000
_cell.length_b   1.000
_cell.length_c   1.000
_cell.angle_alpha   90.00
_cell.angle_beta   90.00
_cell.angle_gamma   90.00
#
_symmetry.space_group_name_H-M   'P 1'
#
loop_
_entity.id
_entity.type
_entity.pdbx_description
1 polymer ?
#
loop_
_entity_poly.entity_id
_entity_poly.type
_entity_poly.pdbx_seq_one_letter_code
_entity_poly.pdbx_strand_id
1 'polypeptide(L)'
;DLSKNYEKRFVDSRLLTPVLVVLREYSSKKKQEGVSIIQFMESEVTSKYQLPKGAPLGAFEYLLNNGHLLVIFDGLDELLDPSYRREISADIESFCNLFPSVLVLVTSRIVGYEQAPLNPNRFETSRIEPFDNEQVSEYAEKWFANDPTLSRNKGKRHANSFLEESRIVSDLRSNPLMLALMCNLYRGAGFIPRNRPEVYKKCSEMLLERWDPSRGIWVHLPIPEPKFLLSHLAHWIYSDELLQSGVPENILTKEATKFLLSRRFETEEEAEKAAKEFIEFCRGRAWVFTDAGTTPEGISLKGEFRP
;
A
#
# COMPACT_ATOMS: atom_id res chain seq x y z
N ASP A 1 -3.04 -5.73 24.95
CA ASP A 1 -2.53 -5.30 23.65
C ASP A 1 -1.53 -6.32 23.14
N LEU A 2 -1.87 -7.04 22.07
CA LEU A 2 -0.99 -8.03 21.43
C LEU A 2 0.25 -7.36 20.83
N SER A 3 0.23 -6.04 20.58
CA SER A 3 1.38 -5.29 20.05
C SER A 3 2.60 -5.35 20.99
N LYS A 4 2.38 -5.53 22.31
CA LYS A 4 3.44 -5.54 23.34
C LYS A 4 3.67 -6.88 24.04
N ASN A 5 2.79 -7.86 23.86
CA ASN A 5 2.87 -9.18 24.49
C ASN A 5 3.11 -10.28 23.45
N TYR A 6 4.37 -10.45 23.04
CA TYR A 6 4.77 -11.42 22.03
C TYR A 6 4.44 -12.86 22.42
N GLU A 7 4.62 -13.23 23.68
CA GLU A 7 4.32 -14.57 24.21
C GLU A 7 2.84 -14.96 24.16
N LYS A 8 1.96 -14.00 23.87
CA LYS A 8 0.51 -14.22 23.75
C LYS A 8 0.02 -14.24 22.30
N ARG A 9 0.94 -14.11 21.32
CA ARG A 9 0.61 -14.18 19.89
C ARG A 9 0.62 -15.63 19.43
N PHE A 10 -0.45 -16.33 19.74
CA PHE A 10 -0.67 -17.66 19.20
C PHE A 10 -1.41 -17.55 17.87
N VAL A 11 -0.89 -18.25 16.86
CA VAL A 11 -1.62 -18.55 15.64
C VAL A 11 -1.83 -20.05 15.66
N ASP A 12 -3.09 -20.49 15.67
CA ASP A 12 -3.43 -21.92 15.77
C ASP A 12 -2.73 -22.60 16.98
N SER A 13 -2.83 -21.97 18.15
CA SER A 13 -2.19 -22.40 19.42
C SER A 13 -0.66 -22.53 19.39
N ARG A 14 0.01 -22.05 18.34
CA ARG A 14 1.47 -22.06 18.18
C ARG A 14 2.04 -20.65 18.30
N LEU A 15 3.17 -20.53 19.00
CA LEU A 15 3.94 -19.30 19.00
C LEU A 15 4.74 -19.24 17.70
N LEU A 16 4.33 -18.33 16.80
CA LEU A 16 4.97 -18.17 15.50
C LEU A 16 5.70 -16.83 15.41
N THR A 17 6.86 -16.85 14.74
CA THR A 17 7.58 -15.63 14.42
C THR A 17 7.15 -15.15 13.03
N PRO A 18 6.50 -13.98 12.91
CA PRO A 18 6.12 -13.44 11.61
C PRO A 18 7.35 -12.90 10.86
N VAL A 19 7.51 -13.30 9.61
CA VAL A 19 8.52 -12.77 8.68
C VAL A 19 7.80 -12.13 7.50
N LEU A 20 8.04 -10.84 7.29
CA LEU A 20 7.46 -10.08 6.19
C LEU A 20 8.41 -10.13 4.99
N VAL A 21 7.91 -10.56 3.84
CA VAL A 21 8.59 -10.55 2.55
C VAL A 21 7.84 -9.58 1.65
N VAL A 22 8.38 -8.38 1.46
CA VAL A 22 7.82 -7.40 0.53
C VAL A 22 8.16 -7.84 -0.89
N LEU A 23 7.15 -8.23 -1.68
CA LEU A 23 7.37 -8.93 -2.95
C LEU A 23 8.09 -8.06 -3.99
N ARG A 24 7.85 -6.74 -4.02
CA ARG A 24 8.60 -5.82 -4.89
C ARG A 24 10.10 -5.77 -4.57
N GLU A 25 10.48 -5.89 -3.30
CA GLU A 25 11.88 -5.86 -2.86
C GLU A 25 12.55 -7.19 -3.16
N TYR A 26 11.86 -8.30 -2.88
CA TYR A 26 12.30 -9.64 -3.26
C TYR A 26 12.51 -9.76 -4.78
N SER A 27 11.52 -9.33 -5.56
CA SER A 27 11.54 -9.26 -7.03
C SER A 27 12.77 -8.51 -7.55
N SER A 28 13.02 -7.31 -7.03
CA SER A 28 14.18 -6.50 -7.41
C SER A 28 15.51 -7.22 -7.11
N LYS A 29 15.63 -7.81 -5.91
CA LYS A 29 16.85 -8.50 -5.50
C LYS A 29 17.06 -9.81 -6.26
N LYS A 30 16.01 -10.59 -6.49
CA LYS A 30 16.06 -11.81 -7.31
C LYS A 30 16.54 -11.49 -8.73
N LYS A 31 16.04 -10.42 -9.34
CA LYS A 31 16.48 -10.00 -10.68
C LYS A 31 17.95 -9.59 -10.74
N GLN A 32 18.46 -8.96 -9.69
CA GLN A 32 19.84 -8.47 -9.65
C GLN A 32 20.85 -9.56 -9.26
N GLU A 33 20.49 -10.40 -8.30
CA GLU A 33 21.43 -11.31 -7.62
C GLU A 33 21.04 -12.80 -7.74
N GLY A 34 19.86 -13.13 -8.26
CA GLY A 34 19.39 -14.52 -8.40
C GLY A 34 19.02 -15.20 -7.07
N VAL A 35 18.69 -14.43 -6.03
CA VAL A 35 18.45 -14.96 -4.68
C VAL A 35 17.14 -15.73 -4.54
N SER A 36 17.17 -16.77 -3.69
CA SER A 36 15.95 -17.48 -3.24
C SER A 36 15.19 -16.69 -2.18
N ILE A 37 13.95 -17.08 -1.90
CA ILE A 37 13.14 -16.48 -0.81
C ILE A 37 13.85 -16.61 0.55
N ILE A 38 14.50 -17.75 0.82
CA ILE A 38 15.24 -17.98 2.08
C ILE A 38 16.41 -17.00 2.20
N GLN A 39 17.23 -16.90 1.15
CA GLN A 39 18.38 -16.00 1.11
C GLN A 39 17.94 -14.53 1.24
N PHE A 40 16.81 -14.17 0.63
CA PHE A 40 16.21 -12.86 0.82
C PHE A 40 15.85 -12.61 2.28
N MET A 41 15.08 -13.51 2.91
CA MET A 41 14.69 -13.38 4.33
C MET A 41 15.91 -13.31 5.27
N GLU A 42 16.93 -14.13 5.04
CA GLU A 42 18.18 -14.12 5.80
C GLU A 42 18.89 -12.77 5.69
N SER A 43 18.98 -12.23 4.47
CA SER A 43 19.63 -10.93 4.23
C SER A 43 18.86 -9.78 4.88
N GLU A 44 17.52 -9.81 4.81
CA GLU A 44 16.65 -8.79 5.41
C GLU A 44 16.71 -8.81 6.92
N VAL A 45 16.63 -9.98 7.55
CA VAL A 45 16.75 -10.13 9.01
C VAL A 45 18.14 -9.73 9.49
N THR A 46 19.18 -10.14 8.75
CA THR A 46 20.57 -9.76 9.08
C THR A 46 20.75 -8.25 9.07
N SER A 47 20.26 -7.58 8.03
CA SER A 47 20.30 -6.12 7.90
C SER A 47 19.44 -5.45 8.98
N LYS A 48 18.18 -5.85 9.13
CA LYS A 48 17.22 -5.20 10.04
C LYS A 48 17.61 -5.31 11.50
N TYR A 49 18.15 -6.46 11.93
CA TYR A 49 18.54 -6.71 13.31
C TYR A 49 20.05 -6.58 13.55
N GLN A 50 20.80 -6.11 12.55
CA GLN A 50 22.23 -5.83 12.64
C GLN A 50 23.03 -7.04 13.15
N LEU A 51 22.76 -8.22 12.58
CA LEU A 51 23.44 -9.46 12.97
C LEU A 51 24.82 -9.52 12.30
N PRO A 52 25.94 -9.27 13.01
CA PRO A 52 27.25 -9.09 12.38
C PRO A 52 27.80 -10.35 11.70
N LYS A 53 27.26 -11.52 12.05
CA LYS A 53 27.62 -12.82 11.46
C LYS A 53 26.46 -13.45 10.67
N GLY A 54 25.40 -12.68 10.42
CA GLY A 54 24.14 -13.20 9.88
C GLY A 54 23.37 -14.05 10.88
N ALA A 55 22.26 -14.62 10.40
CA ALA A 55 21.54 -15.66 11.14
C ALA A 55 22.45 -16.90 11.31
N PRO A 56 22.31 -17.67 12.41
CA PRO A 56 23.01 -18.94 12.55
C PRO A 56 22.74 -19.85 11.35
N LEU A 57 23.77 -20.59 10.90
CA LEU A 57 23.66 -21.48 9.75
C LEU A 57 22.52 -22.49 9.95
N GLY A 58 21.63 -22.62 8.97
CA GLY A 58 20.51 -23.56 9.02
C GLY A 58 19.33 -23.08 9.89
N ALA A 59 19.39 -21.88 10.47
CA ALA A 59 18.35 -21.39 11.37
C ALA A 59 17.01 -21.23 10.65
N PHE A 60 17.00 -20.68 9.43
CA PHE A 60 15.76 -20.51 8.68
C PHE A 60 15.18 -21.85 8.25
N GLU A 61 16.00 -22.78 7.75
CA GLU A 61 15.56 -24.13 7.41
C GLU A 61 15.00 -24.86 8.62
N TYR A 62 15.65 -24.74 9.79
CA TYR A 62 15.12 -25.29 11.03
C TYR A 62 13.75 -24.68 11.38
N LEU A 63 13.64 -23.35 11.38
CA LEU A 63 12.40 -22.67 11.77
C LEU A 63 11.26 -22.94 10.78
N LEU A 64 11.56 -23.02 9.48
CA LEU A 64 10.59 -23.33 8.41
C LEU A 64 10.12 -24.78 8.48
N ASN A 65 11.04 -25.75 8.57
CA ASN A 65 10.71 -27.17 8.61
C ASN A 65 9.88 -27.54 9.86
N ASN A 66 10.16 -26.89 10.99
CA ASN A 66 9.43 -27.10 12.24
C ASN A 66 8.16 -26.23 12.36
N GLY A 67 7.82 -25.42 11.35
CA GLY A 67 6.60 -24.63 11.33
C GLY A 67 6.56 -23.54 12.41
N HIS A 68 7.71 -22.95 12.75
CA HIS A 68 7.84 -21.87 13.73
C HIS A 68 7.71 -20.47 13.12
N LEU A 69 7.58 -20.38 11.80
CA LEU A 69 7.41 -19.12 11.08
C LEU A 69 5.99 -18.98 10.52
N LEU A 70 5.53 -17.74 10.51
CA LEU A 70 4.45 -17.25 9.65
C LEU A 70 5.10 -16.35 8.60
N VAL A 71 5.10 -16.76 7.34
CA VAL A 71 5.68 -15.96 6.25
C VAL A 71 4.57 -15.18 5.57
N ILE A 72 4.70 -13.86 5.57
CA ILE A 72 3.75 -12.93 4.96
C ILE A 72 4.39 -12.36 3.70
N PHE A 73 3.90 -12.78 2.54
CA PHE A 73 4.28 -12.21 1.25
C PHE A 73 3.36 -11.02 0.95
N ASP A 74 3.92 -9.82 0.92
CA ASP A 74 3.16 -8.58 0.80
C ASP A 74 3.23 -8.01 -0.61
N GLY A 75 2.07 -7.76 -1.21
CA GLY A 75 1.89 -7.00 -2.45
C GLY A 75 2.18 -7.78 -3.74
N LEU A 76 1.46 -8.90 -3.98
CA LEU A 76 1.65 -9.70 -5.20
C LEU A 76 1.30 -8.93 -6.49
N ASP A 77 0.30 -8.06 -6.42
CA ASP A 77 -0.15 -7.20 -7.53
C ASP A 77 0.84 -6.08 -7.86
N GLU A 78 1.73 -5.70 -6.93
CA GLU A 78 2.73 -4.63 -7.15
C GLU A 78 3.83 -5.05 -8.14
N LEU A 79 3.84 -6.31 -8.58
CA LEU A 79 4.77 -6.82 -9.57
C LEU A 79 4.28 -6.49 -10.97
N LEU A 80 4.96 -5.54 -11.61
CA LEU A 80 4.63 -5.01 -12.92
C LEU A 80 4.55 -6.10 -14.00
N ASP A 81 5.65 -6.78 -14.29
CA ASP A 81 5.69 -7.69 -15.43
C ASP A 81 4.82 -8.93 -15.20
N PRO A 82 3.78 -9.21 -16.01
CA PRO A 82 2.91 -10.38 -15.82
C PRO A 82 3.64 -11.72 -15.94
N SER A 83 4.74 -11.78 -16.71
CA SER A 83 5.59 -12.97 -16.79
C SER A 83 6.39 -13.13 -15.49
N TYR A 84 6.89 -12.03 -14.96
CA TYR A 84 7.65 -12.03 -13.70
C TYR A 84 6.75 -12.26 -12.48
N ARG A 85 5.52 -11.72 -12.47
CA ARG A 85 4.52 -12.00 -11.44
C ARG A 85 4.21 -13.50 -11.37
N ARG A 86 4.12 -14.18 -12.51
CA ARG A 86 3.97 -15.65 -12.58
C ARG A 86 5.21 -16.37 -12.05
N GLU A 87 6.41 -15.89 -12.35
CA GLU A 87 7.65 -16.43 -11.78
C GLU A 87 7.67 -16.32 -10.25
N ILE A 88 7.34 -15.16 -9.69
CA ILE A 88 7.29 -14.96 -8.24
C ILE A 88 6.17 -15.80 -7.60
N SER A 89 5.03 -15.94 -8.26
CA SER A 89 3.96 -16.86 -7.80
C SER A 89 4.46 -18.30 -7.75
N ALA A 90 5.20 -18.74 -8.77
CA ALA A 90 5.81 -20.06 -8.81
C ALA A 90 6.91 -20.24 -7.74
N ASP A 91 7.67 -19.19 -7.42
CA ASP A 91 8.63 -19.20 -6.31
C ASP A 91 7.92 -19.42 -4.96
N ILE A 92 6.81 -18.70 -4.72
CA ILE A 92 6.00 -18.85 -3.50
C ILE A 92 5.45 -20.28 -3.39
N GLU A 93 4.91 -20.81 -4.48
CA GLU A 93 4.40 -22.19 -4.51
C GLU A 93 5.51 -23.22 -4.28
N SER A 94 6.69 -23.01 -4.87
CA SER A 94 7.87 -23.86 -4.68
C SER A 94 8.40 -23.78 -3.25
N PHE A 95 8.37 -22.61 -2.64
CA PHE A 95 8.70 -22.42 -1.23
C PHE A 95 7.74 -23.19 -0.32
N CYS A 96 6.43 -23.12 -0.59
CA CYS A 96 5.43 -23.88 0.16
C CYS A 96 5.59 -25.40 -0.02
N ASN A 97 6.03 -25.85 -1.22
CA ASN A 97 6.39 -27.25 -1.45
C ASN A 97 7.55 -27.72 -0.60
N LEU A 98 8.57 -26.87 -0.47
CA LEU A 98 9.77 -27.20 0.29
C LEU A 98 9.50 -27.22 1.80
N PHE A 99 8.60 -26.36 2.28
CA PHE A 99 8.29 -26.19 3.70
C PHE A 99 6.79 -26.36 4.00
N PRO A 100 6.26 -27.59 3.96
CA PRO A 100 4.81 -27.82 4.13
C PRO A 100 4.28 -27.47 5.53
N SER A 101 5.16 -27.36 6.54
CA SER A 101 4.80 -27.02 7.93
C SER A 101 4.61 -25.53 8.17
N VAL A 102 5.04 -24.66 7.25
CA VAL A 102 5.04 -23.20 7.44
C VAL A 102 3.66 -22.63 7.16
N LEU A 103 3.23 -21.65 7.97
CA LEU A 103 2.04 -20.87 7.63
C LEU A 103 2.43 -19.75 6.67
N VAL A 104 1.67 -19.60 5.60
CA VAL A 104 1.89 -18.58 4.58
C VAL A 104 0.65 -17.73 4.43
N LEU A 105 0.85 -16.40 4.42
CA LEU A 105 -0.15 -15.42 4.04
C LEU A 105 0.38 -14.65 2.83
N VAL A 106 -0.44 -14.50 1.80
CA VAL A 106 -0.12 -13.65 0.64
C VAL A 106 -1.15 -12.54 0.56
N THR A 107 -0.70 -11.30 0.41
CA THR A 107 -1.58 -10.15 0.20
C THR A 107 -1.54 -9.72 -1.27
N SER A 108 -2.70 -9.34 -1.78
CA SER A 108 -2.85 -8.78 -3.11
C SER A 108 -4.07 -7.86 -3.18
N ARG A 109 -4.05 -6.88 -4.06
CA ARG A 109 -5.27 -6.20 -4.52
C ARG A 109 -6.15 -7.16 -5.33
N ILE A 110 -7.44 -6.86 -5.36
CA ILE A 110 -8.41 -7.59 -6.21
C ILE A 110 -8.05 -7.40 -7.68
N VAL A 111 -7.76 -6.16 -8.06
CA VAL A 111 -7.28 -5.82 -9.41
C VAL A 111 -5.84 -6.32 -9.55
N GLY A 112 -5.57 -7.05 -10.62
CA GLY A 112 -4.24 -7.60 -10.91
C GLY A 112 -4.00 -9.03 -10.42
N TYR A 113 -4.76 -9.53 -9.44
CA TYR A 113 -4.61 -10.90 -8.93
C TYR A 113 -4.93 -11.96 -10.01
N GLU A 114 -6.00 -11.76 -10.79
CA GLU A 114 -6.44 -12.72 -11.81
C GLU A 114 -5.41 -12.95 -12.93
N GLN A 115 -4.44 -12.04 -13.10
CA GLN A 115 -3.40 -12.14 -14.13
C GLN A 115 -2.30 -13.15 -13.76
N ALA A 116 -2.11 -13.43 -12.47
CA ALA A 116 -1.16 -14.41 -11.96
C ALA A 116 -1.63 -14.97 -10.61
N PRO A 117 -2.73 -15.74 -10.60
CA PRO A 117 -3.28 -16.27 -9.36
C PRO A 117 -2.39 -17.37 -8.81
N LEU A 118 -2.39 -17.52 -7.49
CA LEU A 118 -1.80 -18.68 -6.84
C LEU A 118 -2.69 -19.91 -7.03
N ASN A 119 -2.10 -21.10 -6.96
CA ASN A 119 -2.81 -22.37 -7.11
C ASN A 119 -3.96 -22.50 -6.09
N PRO A 120 -5.22 -22.56 -6.55
CA PRO A 120 -6.39 -22.59 -5.67
C PRO A 120 -6.53 -23.90 -4.87
N ASN A 121 -5.82 -24.96 -5.26
CA ASN A 121 -5.77 -26.20 -4.48
C ASN A 121 -4.83 -26.11 -3.26
N ARG A 122 -4.07 -25.03 -3.14
CA ARG A 122 -3.08 -24.81 -2.08
C ARG A 122 -3.39 -23.59 -1.23
N PHE A 123 -3.96 -22.56 -1.86
CA PHE A 123 -4.28 -21.30 -1.21
C PHE A 123 -5.79 -21.11 -1.15
N GLU A 124 -6.31 -20.95 0.06
CA GLU A 124 -7.64 -20.42 0.28
C GLU A 124 -7.62 -18.90 0.04
N THR A 125 -8.46 -18.43 -0.87
CA THR A 125 -8.56 -16.99 -1.17
C THR A 125 -9.68 -16.37 -0.36
N SER A 126 -9.35 -15.34 0.42
CA SER A 126 -10.30 -14.56 1.21
C SER A 126 -10.25 -13.09 0.81
N ARG A 127 -11.40 -12.42 0.84
CA ARG A 127 -11.52 -10.99 0.57
C ARG A 127 -11.74 -10.22 1.87
N ILE A 128 -11.03 -9.11 2.03
CA ILE A 128 -11.31 -8.15 3.10
C ILE A 128 -12.51 -7.31 2.66
N GLU A 129 -13.62 -7.47 3.37
CA GLU A 129 -14.83 -6.68 3.14
C GLU A 129 -14.68 -5.25 3.69
N PRO A 130 -15.43 -4.27 3.14
CA PRO A 130 -15.55 -2.94 3.74
C PRO A 130 -16.07 -3.02 5.18
N PHE A 131 -15.77 -1.99 5.98
CA PHE A 131 -16.31 -1.91 7.33
C PHE A 131 -17.83 -1.74 7.32
N ASP A 132 -18.50 -2.50 8.17
CA ASP A 132 -19.90 -2.28 8.51
C ASP A 132 -20.07 -1.09 9.49
N ASN A 133 -21.31 -0.73 9.80
CA ASN A 133 -21.60 0.45 10.63
C ASN A 133 -21.11 0.26 12.08
N GLU A 134 -21.14 -0.96 12.57
CA GLU A 134 -20.67 -1.34 13.90
C GLU A 134 -19.15 -1.18 14.00
N GLN A 135 -18.40 -1.67 13.02
CA GLN A 135 -16.96 -1.53 12.90
C GLN A 135 -16.54 -0.07 12.71
N VAL A 136 -17.29 0.71 11.92
CA VAL A 136 -17.06 2.16 11.78
C VAL A 136 -17.19 2.87 13.13
N SER A 137 -18.24 2.53 13.88
CA SER A 137 -18.50 3.11 15.20
C SER A 137 -17.41 2.74 16.20
N GLU A 138 -17.05 1.45 16.25
CA GLU A 138 -15.98 0.94 17.11
C GLU A 138 -14.63 1.59 16.78
N TYR A 139 -14.31 1.74 15.49
CA TYR A 139 -13.09 2.39 15.04
C TYR A 139 -13.05 3.85 15.51
N ALA A 140 -14.12 4.62 15.29
CA ALA A 140 -14.19 6.03 15.69
C ALA A 140 -14.05 6.18 17.21
N GLU A 141 -14.76 5.36 17.99
CA GLU A 141 -14.66 5.36 19.46
C GLU A 141 -13.23 5.09 19.93
N LYS A 142 -12.58 4.03 19.40
CA LYS A 142 -11.19 3.71 19.74
C LYS A 142 -10.23 4.81 19.31
N TRP A 143 -10.43 5.39 18.13
CA TRP A 143 -9.58 6.46 17.60
C TRP A 143 -9.54 7.67 18.52
N PHE A 144 -10.71 8.21 18.88
CA PHE A 144 -10.79 9.40 19.73
C PHE A 144 -10.53 9.11 21.22
N ALA A 145 -10.76 7.88 21.69
CA ALA A 145 -10.40 7.47 23.05
C ALA A 145 -8.89 7.37 23.26
N ASN A 146 -8.12 7.06 22.21
CA ASN A 146 -6.66 6.97 22.25
C ASN A 146 -5.96 8.30 21.92
N ASP A 147 -6.69 9.40 21.74
CA ASP A 147 -6.08 10.72 21.53
C ASP A 147 -5.56 11.28 22.88
N PRO A 148 -4.24 11.42 23.08
CA PRO A 148 -3.70 11.90 24.35
C PRO A 148 -4.06 13.35 24.66
N THR A 149 -4.53 14.13 23.68
CA THR A 149 -4.95 15.53 23.89
C THR A 149 -6.39 15.64 24.38
N LEU A 150 -7.17 14.55 24.35
CA LEU A 150 -8.58 14.53 24.74
C LEU A 150 -8.76 13.78 26.06
N SER A 151 -9.59 14.34 26.96
CA SER A 151 -10.10 13.54 28.07
C SER A 151 -11.08 12.49 27.54
N ARG A 152 -11.23 11.36 28.25
CA ARG A 152 -12.11 10.26 27.83
C ARG A 152 -13.54 10.72 27.48
N ASN A 153 -14.10 11.65 28.26
CA ASN A 153 -15.43 12.21 27.99
C ASN A 153 -15.47 13.08 26.73
N LYS A 154 -14.41 13.85 26.47
CA LYS A 154 -14.29 14.61 25.22
C LYS A 154 -14.11 13.70 24.01
N GLY A 155 -13.27 12.67 24.13
CA GLY A 155 -13.08 11.66 23.07
C GLY A 155 -14.40 10.99 22.68
N LYS A 156 -15.21 10.58 23.66
CA LYS A 156 -16.55 10.02 23.40
C LYS A 156 -17.49 11.00 22.70
N ARG A 157 -17.49 12.27 23.11
CA ARG A 157 -18.29 13.32 22.44
C ARG A 157 -17.84 13.54 21.01
N HIS A 158 -16.53 13.59 20.76
CA HIS A 158 -15.97 13.72 19.41
C HIS A 158 -16.36 12.54 18.52
N ALA A 159 -16.27 11.30 19.03
CA ALA A 159 -16.69 10.11 18.30
C ALA A 159 -18.17 10.21 17.88
N ASN A 160 -19.05 10.54 18.82
CA ASN A 160 -20.48 10.69 18.53
C ASN A 160 -20.75 11.79 17.50
N SER A 161 -20.18 12.98 17.69
CA SER A 161 -20.38 14.10 16.75
C SER A 161 -19.81 13.78 15.36
N PHE A 162 -18.64 13.16 15.29
CA PHE A 162 -18.06 12.67 14.05
C PHE A 162 -19.00 11.69 13.34
N LEU A 163 -19.53 10.69 14.05
CA LEU A 163 -20.43 9.68 13.48
C LEU A 163 -21.73 10.28 12.96
N GLU A 164 -22.25 11.33 13.62
CA GLU A 164 -23.42 12.08 13.14
C GLU A 164 -23.10 12.92 11.90
N GLU A 165 -22.05 13.74 11.95
CA GLU A 165 -21.69 14.67 10.87
C GLU A 165 -21.28 13.93 9.59
N SER A 166 -20.65 12.77 9.74
CA SER A 166 -20.15 11.97 8.62
C SER A 166 -21.21 11.07 7.96
N ARG A 167 -22.47 11.08 8.42
CA ARG A 167 -23.56 10.27 7.83
C ARG A 167 -23.80 10.56 6.35
N ILE A 168 -23.58 11.81 5.92
CA ILE A 168 -23.74 12.26 4.52
C ILE A 168 -22.77 11.58 3.54
N VAL A 169 -21.72 10.93 4.06
CA VAL A 169 -20.69 10.22 3.31
C VAL A 169 -20.47 8.82 3.90
N SER A 170 -21.57 8.10 4.18
CA SER A 170 -21.55 6.82 4.87
C SER A 170 -20.69 5.75 4.19
N ASP A 171 -20.70 5.72 2.86
CA ASP A 171 -19.90 4.84 2.00
C ASP A 171 -18.40 5.17 2.01
N LEU A 172 -18.01 6.40 2.35
CA LEU A 172 -16.60 6.71 2.59
C LEU A 172 -16.10 6.07 3.89
N ARG A 173 -16.97 5.95 4.89
CA ARG A 173 -16.59 5.41 6.20
C ARG A 173 -16.39 3.91 6.18
N SER A 174 -17.04 3.20 5.25
CA SER A 174 -16.81 1.76 5.08
C SER A 174 -15.42 1.45 4.51
N ASN A 175 -14.72 2.42 3.91
CA ASN A 175 -13.32 2.27 3.56
C ASN A 175 -12.43 2.66 4.76
N PRO A 176 -11.65 1.74 5.34
CA PRO A 176 -10.86 2.00 6.55
C PRO A 176 -9.84 3.15 6.39
N LEU A 177 -9.26 3.33 5.20
CA LEU A 177 -8.33 4.42 4.92
C LEU A 177 -9.06 5.77 4.97
N MET A 178 -10.20 5.86 4.29
CA MET A 178 -11.00 7.08 4.27
C MET A 178 -11.55 7.40 5.65
N LEU A 179 -12.02 6.39 6.40
CA LEU A 179 -12.43 6.56 7.79
C LEU A 179 -11.31 7.16 8.65
N ALA A 180 -10.09 6.63 8.55
CA ALA A 180 -8.93 7.15 9.28
C ALA A 180 -8.64 8.62 8.91
N LEU A 181 -8.65 8.96 7.62
CA LEU A 181 -8.44 10.33 7.13
C LEU A 181 -9.52 11.27 7.64
N MET A 182 -10.79 10.86 7.62
CA MET A 182 -11.91 11.65 8.09
C MET A 182 -11.88 11.84 9.62
N CYS A 183 -11.57 10.81 10.41
CA CYS A 183 -11.36 10.97 11.85
C CYS A 183 -10.24 11.96 12.14
N ASN A 184 -9.21 11.96 11.30
CA ASN A 184 -8.09 12.87 11.43
C ASN A 184 -8.43 14.31 11.01
N LEU A 185 -9.18 14.46 9.91
CA LEU A 185 -9.75 15.74 9.50
C LEU A 185 -10.59 16.34 10.64
N TYR A 186 -11.46 15.53 11.25
CA TYR A 186 -12.28 15.94 12.38
C TYR A 186 -11.45 16.37 13.59
N ARG A 187 -10.37 15.65 13.89
CA ARG A 187 -9.45 16.00 14.97
C ARG A 187 -8.83 17.38 14.77
N GLY A 188 -8.46 17.73 13.54
CA GLY A 188 -7.82 19.01 13.21
C GLY A 188 -8.79 20.17 13.04
N ALA A 189 -9.88 19.96 12.29
CA ALA A 189 -10.83 21.01 11.91
C ALA A 189 -12.03 21.13 12.87
N GLY A 190 -12.38 20.06 13.60
CA GLY A 190 -13.54 20.00 14.49
C GLY A 190 -14.88 19.80 13.79
N PHE A 191 -14.91 19.58 12.47
CA PHE A 191 -16.12 19.31 11.70
C PHE A 191 -15.84 18.44 10.47
N ILE A 192 -16.86 17.79 9.93
CA ILE A 192 -16.83 17.16 8.59
C ILE A 192 -17.55 18.07 7.58
N PRO A 193 -16.93 18.41 6.43
CA PRO A 193 -17.59 19.18 5.38
C PRO A 193 -18.92 18.59 4.93
N ARG A 194 -19.93 19.44 4.71
CA ARG A 194 -21.29 19.01 4.37
C ARG A 194 -21.47 18.52 2.94
N ASN A 195 -20.48 18.76 2.08
CA ASN A 195 -20.52 18.29 0.70
C ASN A 195 -19.39 17.27 0.49
N ARG A 196 -19.74 16.19 -0.22
CA ARG A 196 -18.85 15.06 -0.50
C ARG A 196 -17.56 15.48 -1.22
N PRO A 197 -17.58 16.33 -2.26
CA PRO A 197 -16.34 16.74 -2.95
C PRO A 197 -15.34 17.44 -2.03
N GLU A 198 -15.80 18.24 -1.07
CA GLU A 198 -14.93 18.91 -0.10
C GLU A 198 -14.33 17.92 0.91
N VAL A 199 -15.06 16.88 1.30
CA VAL A 199 -14.48 15.77 2.11
C VAL A 199 -13.34 15.11 1.35
N TYR A 200 -13.57 14.71 0.09
CA TYR A 200 -12.50 14.13 -0.75
C TYR A 200 -11.33 15.07 -0.90
N LYS A 201 -11.59 16.33 -1.27
CA LYS A 201 -10.55 17.35 -1.39
C LYS A 201 -9.70 17.40 -0.12
N LYS A 202 -10.31 17.53 1.05
CA LYS A 202 -9.60 17.59 2.33
C LYS A 202 -8.80 16.32 2.63
N CYS A 203 -9.36 15.15 2.37
CA CYS A 203 -8.66 13.86 2.52
C CYS A 203 -7.46 13.75 1.57
N SER A 204 -7.61 14.10 0.29
CA SER A 204 -6.51 14.14 -0.69
C SER A 204 -5.44 15.17 -0.32
N GLU A 205 -5.84 16.35 0.17
CA GLU A 205 -4.92 17.38 0.69
C GLU A 205 -4.09 16.82 1.84
N MET A 206 -4.73 16.17 2.81
CA MET A 206 -4.05 15.56 3.96
C MET A 206 -3.08 14.45 3.57
N LEU A 207 -3.47 13.61 2.61
CA LEU A 207 -2.60 12.56 2.06
C LEU A 207 -1.34 13.17 1.42
N LEU A 208 -1.48 14.27 0.69
CA LEU A 208 -0.36 14.95 0.04
C LEU A 208 0.53 15.70 1.04
N GLU A 209 -0.07 16.43 1.99
CA GLU A 209 0.64 17.34 2.90
C GLU A 209 1.35 16.62 4.06
N ARG A 210 0.76 15.54 4.61
CA ARG A 210 1.32 14.88 5.80
C ARG A 210 2.45 13.91 5.52
N TRP A 211 2.68 13.59 4.26
CA TRP A 211 3.72 12.64 3.92
C TRP A 211 5.12 13.26 3.85
N ASP A 212 5.22 14.57 3.55
CA ASP A 212 6.50 15.28 3.48
C ASP A 212 7.24 15.38 4.84
N PRO A 213 6.59 15.65 5.98
CA PRO A 213 7.32 15.80 7.26
C PRO A 213 7.68 14.48 7.95
N SER A 214 6.90 13.41 7.75
CA SER A 214 7.04 12.17 8.56
C SER A 214 8.25 11.29 8.18
N ARG A 215 8.90 11.55 7.04
CA ARG A 215 10.14 10.86 6.60
C ARG A 215 11.38 11.76 6.56
N GLY A 216 11.27 13.04 6.94
CA GLY A 216 12.38 13.99 6.86
C GLY A 216 12.86 14.29 5.43
N ILE A 217 12.04 13.99 4.42
CA ILE A 217 12.37 14.21 3.01
C ILE A 217 11.68 15.50 2.55
N TRP A 218 12.45 16.59 2.50
CA TRP A 218 12.04 17.81 1.82
C TRP A 218 12.20 17.61 0.30
N VAL A 219 11.21 16.98 -0.36
CA VAL A 219 11.23 16.94 -1.83
C VAL A 219 10.68 18.25 -2.34
N HIS A 220 11.56 19.11 -2.84
CA HIS A 220 11.13 20.26 -3.61
C HIS A 220 10.64 19.74 -4.97
N LEU A 221 9.32 19.59 -5.12
CA LEU A 221 8.76 19.30 -6.43
C LEU A 221 8.97 20.53 -7.34
N PRO A 222 9.32 20.33 -8.63
CA PRO A 222 9.38 21.41 -9.62
C PRO A 222 7.98 21.97 -9.95
N ILE A 223 6.92 21.32 -9.46
CA ILE A 223 5.53 21.70 -9.68
C ILE A 223 5.01 22.36 -8.40
N PRO A 224 4.64 23.65 -8.42
CA PRO A 224 4.16 24.37 -7.23
C PRO A 224 2.79 23.87 -6.73
N GLU A 225 1.97 23.27 -7.61
CA GLU A 225 0.63 22.76 -7.27
C GLU A 225 0.44 21.32 -7.77
N PRO A 226 1.08 20.32 -7.14
CA PRO A 226 1.02 18.92 -7.56
C PRO A 226 -0.41 18.36 -7.62
N LYS A 227 -1.33 18.92 -6.82
CA LYS A 227 -2.74 18.56 -6.74
C LYS A 227 -3.45 18.62 -8.10
N PHE A 228 -3.11 19.56 -8.98
CA PHE A 228 -3.79 19.70 -10.28
C PHE A 228 -3.37 18.64 -11.28
N LEU A 229 -2.06 18.39 -11.40
CA LEU A 229 -1.56 17.30 -12.23
C LEU A 229 -2.09 15.97 -11.72
N LEU A 230 -2.10 15.78 -10.41
CA LEU A 230 -2.66 14.59 -9.78
C LEU A 230 -4.14 14.41 -10.15
N SER A 231 -4.96 15.44 -9.96
CA SER A 231 -6.39 15.40 -10.30
C SER A 231 -6.64 15.12 -11.79
N HIS A 232 -5.80 15.68 -12.67
CA HIS A 232 -5.87 15.41 -14.11
C HIS A 232 -5.59 13.95 -14.43
N LEU A 233 -4.49 13.41 -13.91
CA LEU A 233 -4.11 12.02 -14.14
C LEU A 233 -5.16 11.07 -13.59
N ALA A 234 -5.68 11.32 -12.37
CA ALA A 234 -6.77 10.54 -11.80
C ALA A 234 -7.99 10.51 -12.72
N HIS A 235 -8.45 11.70 -13.15
CA HIS A 235 -9.61 11.82 -14.00
C HIS A 235 -9.41 11.08 -15.33
N TRP A 236 -8.24 11.24 -15.95
CA TRP A 236 -7.89 10.58 -17.19
C TRP A 236 -7.88 9.05 -17.05
N ILE A 237 -7.25 8.50 -16.00
CA ILE A 237 -7.23 7.06 -15.69
C ILE A 237 -8.64 6.52 -15.49
N TYR A 238 -9.48 7.20 -14.69
CA TYR A 238 -10.83 6.71 -14.38
C TYR A 238 -11.83 6.89 -15.52
N SER A 239 -11.52 7.72 -16.51
CA SER A 239 -12.40 7.93 -17.66
C SER A 239 -12.26 6.85 -18.73
N ASP A 240 -11.30 5.93 -18.58
CA ASP A 240 -11.05 4.84 -19.53
C ASP A 240 -10.91 3.51 -18.76
N GLU A 241 -11.85 2.58 -18.96
CA GLU A 241 -11.86 1.26 -18.31
C GLU A 241 -10.57 0.47 -18.57
N LEU A 242 -9.90 0.69 -19.70
CA LEU A 242 -8.65 0.00 -20.05
C LEU A 242 -7.46 0.51 -19.23
N LEU A 243 -7.52 1.74 -18.74
CA LEU A 243 -6.48 2.37 -17.94
C LEU A 243 -6.63 2.07 -16.44
N GLN A 244 -7.82 1.62 -16.01
CA GLN A 244 -8.10 1.30 -14.60
C GLN A 244 -7.33 0.08 -14.10
N SER A 245 -6.94 -0.85 -14.98
CA SER A 245 -6.05 -1.98 -14.65
C SER A 245 -4.57 -1.60 -14.59
N GLY A 246 -4.25 -0.32 -14.79
CA GLY A 246 -2.89 0.19 -14.93
C GLY A 246 -2.66 0.89 -16.26
N VAL A 247 -2.15 2.12 -16.21
CA VAL A 247 -1.57 2.87 -17.34
C VAL A 247 -0.09 2.55 -17.46
N PRO A 248 0.68 2.73 -18.56
CA PRO A 248 2.15 2.68 -18.58
C PRO A 248 2.96 3.94 -18.29
N GLU A 249 4.13 3.83 -17.63
CA GLU A 249 5.01 4.93 -17.21
C GLU A 249 5.26 5.91 -18.34
N ASN A 250 5.62 5.41 -19.50
CA ASN A 250 5.88 6.25 -20.66
C ASN A 250 4.59 6.97 -21.12
N ILE A 251 3.42 6.34 -21.01
CA ILE A 251 2.13 6.96 -21.34
C ILE A 251 1.71 7.95 -20.24
N LEU A 252 1.83 7.59 -18.97
CA LEU A 252 1.59 8.43 -17.81
C LEU A 252 2.48 9.68 -17.85
N THR A 253 3.75 9.50 -18.19
CA THR A 253 4.71 10.59 -18.38
C THR A 253 4.29 11.46 -19.55
N LYS A 254 3.94 10.88 -20.70
CA LYS A 254 3.46 11.66 -21.86
C LYS A 254 2.22 12.48 -21.54
N GLU A 255 1.24 11.90 -20.87
CA GLU A 255 0.01 12.61 -20.50
C GLU A 255 0.30 13.71 -19.47
N ALA A 256 1.17 13.43 -18.49
CA ALA A 256 1.63 14.44 -17.54
C ALA A 256 2.41 15.58 -18.23
N THR A 257 3.33 15.26 -19.14
CA THR A 257 4.07 16.23 -19.96
C THR A 257 3.11 17.12 -20.74
N LYS A 258 2.14 16.52 -21.43
CA LYS A 258 1.12 17.25 -22.21
C LYS A 258 0.32 18.21 -21.32
N PHE A 259 -0.11 17.76 -20.15
CA PHE A 259 -0.81 18.61 -19.19
C PHE A 259 0.06 19.78 -18.72
N LEU A 260 1.31 19.51 -18.36
CA LEU A 260 2.26 20.51 -17.87
C LEU A 260 2.66 21.53 -18.94
N LEU A 261 2.96 21.08 -20.15
CA LEU A 261 3.31 21.91 -21.30
C LEU A 261 2.19 22.89 -21.65
N SER A 262 0.93 22.44 -21.61
CA SER A 262 -0.22 23.30 -21.93
C SER A 262 -0.48 24.43 -20.92
N ARG A 263 0.18 24.42 -19.75
CA ARG A 263 -0.16 25.31 -18.63
C ARG A 263 1.01 26.05 -18.00
N ARG A 264 2.20 25.46 -17.95
CA ARG A 264 3.25 25.88 -17.01
C ARG A 264 4.67 25.92 -17.58
N PHE A 265 4.95 25.23 -18.68
CA PHE A 265 6.29 25.13 -19.25
C PHE A 265 6.31 25.62 -20.69
N GLU A 266 7.41 26.25 -21.11
CA GLU A 266 7.56 26.79 -22.46
C GLU A 266 8.10 25.73 -23.44
N THR A 267 8.82 24.74 -22.91
CA THR A 267 9.45 23.68 -23.70
C THR A 267 8.96 22.29 -23.27
N GLU A 268 8.92 21.37 -24.24
CA GLU A 268 8.55 19.98 -23.99
C GLU A 268 9.56 19.28 -23.08
N GLU A 269 10.86 19.58 -23.20
CA GLU A 269 11.92 19.00 -22.37
C GLU A 269 11.75 19.34 -20.88
N GLU A 270 11.44 20.61 -20.55
CA GLU A 270 11.22 21.02 -19.16
C GLU A 270 9.94 20.40 -18.58
N ALA A 271 8.86 20.33 -19.37
CA ALA A 271 7.62 19.69 -18.99
C ALA A 271 7.82 18.19 -18.74
N GLU A 272 8.58 17.50 -19.59
CA GLU A 272 8.87 16.08 -19.46
C GLU A 272 9.74 15.79 -18.24
N LYS A 273 10.76 16.62 -18.00
CA LYS A 273 11.59 16.50 -16.80
C LYS A 273 10.75 16.65 -15.52
N ALA A 274 9.89 17.68 -15.46
CA ALA A 274 9.01 17.89 -14.32
C ALA A 274 7.98 16.76 -14.14
N ALA A 275 7.44 16.21 -15.24
CA ALA A 275 6.55 15.07 -15.22
C ALA A 275 7.24 13.82 -14.64
N LYS A 276 8.47 13.52 -15.08
CA LYS A 276 9.26 12.40 -14.55
C LYS A 276 9.56 12.56 -13.06
N GLU A 277 10.01 13.74 -12.63
CA GLU A 277 10.27 14.03 -11.21
C GLU A 277 8.99 13.88 -10.36
N PHE A 278 7.84 14.31 -10.87
CA PHE A 278 6.55 14.14 -10.19
C PHE A 278 6.10 12.68 -10.12
N ILE A 279 6.24 11.92 -11.20
CA ILE A 279 5.87 10.50 -11.23
C ILE A 279 6.77 9.70 -10.28
N GLU A 280 8.07 9.98 -10.23
CA GLU A 280 8.98 9.35 -9.27
C GLU A 280 8.66 9.73 -7.82
N PHE A 281 8.31 11.00 -7.58
CA PHE A 281 7.81 11.43 -6.27
C PHE A 281 6.57 10.64 -5.83
N CYS A 282 5.68 10.31 -6.78
CA CYS A 282 4.48 9.54 -6.52
C CYS A 282 4.76 8.01 -6.43
N ARG A 283 5.78 7.48 -7.11
CA ARG A 283 6.20 6.06 -7.06
C ARG A 283 6.61 5.61 -5.66
N GLY A 284 7.27 6.49 -4.90
CA GLY A 284 7.60 6.23 -3.50
C GLY A 284 6.39 6.19 -2.55
N ARG A 285 5.19 6.52 -3.04
CA ARG A 285 3.97 6.78 -2.26
C ARG A 285 2.87 5.81 -2.67
N ALA A 286 2.83 4.64 -2.02
CA ALA A 286 1.93 3.52 -2.32
C ALA A 286 0.40 3.84 -2.35
N TRP A 287 -0.02 5.07 -2.01
CA TRP A 287 -1.42 5.52 -2.15
C TRP A 287 -1.69 6.38 -3.39
N VAL A 288 -0.66 6.86 -4.11
CA VAL A 288 -0.80 7.82 -5.22
C VAL A 288 -0.73 7.13 -6.57
N PHE A 289 0.37 6.42 -6.82
CA PHE A 289 0.46 5.47 -7.91
C PHE A 289 0.98 4.17 -7.32
N THR A 290 0.33 3.07 -7.67
CA THR A 290 1.03 1.80 -7.66
C THR A 290 1.45 1.44 -9.07
N ASP A 291 2.69 0.95 -9.13
CA ASP A 291 3.25 0.25 -10.26
C ASP A 291 2.26 -0.88 -10.65
N ALA A 292 1.62 -0.78 -11.82
CA ALA A 292 0.42 -1.53 -12.22
C ALA A 292 0.63 -2.62 -13.29
N GLY A 293 1.83 -2.78 -13.85
CA GLY A 293 2.07 -3.85 -14.81
C GLY A 293 3.26 -3.64 -15.78
N THR A 294 3.39 -4.50 -16.79
CA THR A 294 4.17 -4.26 -18.01
C THR A 294 3.35 -4.83 -19.16
N THR A 295 3.22 -4.15 -20.31
CA THR A 295 2.56 -4.74 -21.50
C THR A 295 3.37 -5.94 -22.02
N PRO A 296 2.80 -6.83 -22.85
CA PRO A 296 3.51 -7.94 -23.47
C PRO A 296 4.76 -7.52 -24.27
N GLU A 297 4.85 -6.24 -24.67
CA GLU A 297 5.99 -5.65 -25.37
C GLU A 297 7.07 -5.04 -24.43
N GLY A 298 6.96 -5.22 -23.12
CA GLY A 298 7.96 -4.74 -22.15
C GLY A 298 7.79 -3.27 -21.71
N ILE A 299 6.63 -2.66 -21.97
CA ILE A 299 6.33 -1.28 -21.56
C ILE A 299 5.70 -1.26 -20.16
N SER A 300 6.41 -0.71 -19.17
CA SER A 300 5.94 -0.65 -17.76
C SER A 300 4.61 0.09 -17.67
N LEU A 301 3.53 -0.56 -17.19
CA LEU A 301 2.25 -0.03 -16.70
C LEU A 301 2.43 0.70 -15.32
N LYS A 302 2.55 2.04 -15.24
CA LYS A 302 2.17 2.90 -14.09
C LYS A 302 0.85 3.67 -14.20
N GLY A 303 -0.07 3.52 -13.24
CA GLY A 303 -1.12 4.52 -13.04
C GLY A 303 -2.44 4.02 -12.45
N GLU A 304 -2.43 3.22 -11.39
CA GLU A 304 -3.64 3.08 -10.58
C GLU A 304 -3.68 4.21 -9.54
N PHE A 305 -4.68 5.08 -9.64
CA PHE A 305 -5.06 5.97 -8.55
C PHE A 305 -5.86 5.21 -7.50
N ARG A 306 -5.72 5.59 -6.22
CA ARG A 306 -6.64 5.15 -5.17
C ARG A 306 -7.71 6.22 -4.95
N PRO A 307 -9.01 5.88 -4.86
CA PRO A 307 -10.02 6.72 -4.21
C PRO A 307 -9.79 6.81 -2.70
#